data_AF-A0A0G1CCU2-F1
#
_entry.id   AF-A0A0G1CCU2-F1
#
_cell.length_a   1.000
_cell.length_b   1.000
_cell.length_c   1.000
_cell.angle_alpha   90.00
_cell.angle_beta   90.00
_cell.angle_gamma   90.00
#
_symmetry.space_group_name_H-M   'P 1'
#
loop_
_entity.id
_entity.type
_entity.pdbx_description
1 polymer ?
#
loop_
_entity_poly.entity_id
_entity_poly.type
_entity_poly.pdbx_seq_one_letter_code
_entity_poly.pdbx_strand_id
1 'polypeptide(L)'
;TGCVWGAKPTTYTFATAGTKTLYAFARDAAGNISASRNDSVTITLQTPGTAPVISQVSSVPSLVDETPTYTFNSDSAGTIVYGGTCGTADKTSAVVGQNKITWTLANGVYSNCSVTVQSNGANSNTLTVPTFESTSKYPVVFVHGWLGNSTEWNTAKSYLANKGWKSTLLVANSITQSNTTLCGTVSPQQAQEVAGWVNAVLAKYPGFEKVDLVGHSRGGSNVMRTLWHGYLETSKVRRVVTMAGINRDCAPYYPAIPSDETPGAIQYSVYYSDGTPDEDSLVDYSITHVEGAYEQNLNSLTHLQMVSHSTALQAIEKSLLGTVGGNNNTTPPIPTSDTTPPAAPTGLSTL
;
A
#
# COMPACT_ATOMS: atom_id res chain seq x y z
N THR A 1 -76.64 24.70 -3.24
CA THR A 1 -75.90 25.91 -2.84
C THR A 1 -74.59 25.45 -2.21
N GLY A 2 -73.48 25.70 -2.90
CA GLY A 2 -72.18 25.11 -2.60
C GLY A 2 -71.47 25.73 -1.40
N CYS A 3 -70.88 24.89 -0.56
CA CYS A 3 -69.96 25.33 0.49
C CYS A 3 -68.65 25.80 -0.16
N VAL A 4 -68.32 27.09 -0.01
CA VAL A 4 -66.99 27.60 -0.31
C VAL A 4 -66.11 27.28 0.91
N TRP A 5 -65.33 26.20 0.81
CA TRP A 5 -64.33 25.88 1.81
C TRP A 5 -63.19 26.90 1.71
N GLY A 6 -62.86 27.59 2.80
CA GLY A 6 -61.60 28.35 2.89
C GLY A 6 -60.38 27.44 2.66
N ALA A 7 -59.22 28.02 2.36
CA ALA A 7 -58.00 27.25 2.10
C ALA A 7 -57.69 26.30 3.28
N LYS A 8 -57.90 25.00 3.06
CA LYS A 8 -57.66 23.94 4.05
C LYS A 8 -56.15 23.80 4.29
N PRO A 9 -55.66 23.88 5.54
CA PRO A 9 -54.28 23.50 5.83
C PRO A 9 -54.08 22.02 5.49
N THR A 10 -53.11 21.74 4.60
CA THR A 10 -52.74 20.37 4.25
C THR A 10 -51.66 19.81 5.18
N THR A 11 -50.95 20.68 5.90
CA THR A 11 -49.86 20.32 6.83
C THR A 11 -49.87 21.22 8.07
N TYR A 12 -49.37 20.69 9.19
CA TYR A 12 -49.15 21.42 10.43
C TYR A 12 -47.87 20.91 11.11
N THR A 13 -46.97 21.82 11.50
CA THR A 13 -45.70 21.48 12.16
C THR A 13 -45.77 21.88 13.63
N PHE A 14 -45.54 20.93 14.54
CA PHE A 14 -45.45 21.19 15.97
C PHE A 14 -44.07 21.74 16.36
N ALA A 15 -44.04 22.77 17.21
CA ALA A 15 -42.80 23.41 17.65
C ALA A 15 -42.17 22.78 18.91
N THR A 16 -42.87 21.88 19.60
CA THR A 16 -42.43 21.33 20.91
C THR A 16 -42.79 19.86 21.07
N ALA A 17 -42.03 19.16 21.93
CA ALA A 17 -42.31 17.77 22.33
C ALA A 17 -43.64 17.62 23.10
N GLY A 18 -44.02 16.36 23.33
CA GLY A 18 -45.15 15.94 24.14
C GLY A 18 -46.33 15.44 23.30
N THR A 19 -47.34 14.91 23.98
CA THR A 19 -48.61 14.56 23.34
C THR A 19 -49.32 15.82 22.89
N LYS A 20 -49.59 15.91 21.58
CA LYS A 20 -50.30 17.02 20.94
C LYS A 20 -51.62 16.51 20.39
N THR A 21 -52.68 17.30 20.54
CA THR A 21 -53.99 17.01 19.97
C THR A 21 -54.34 18.07 18.94
N LEU A 22 -54.58 17.66 17.70
CA LEU A 22 -55.07 18.56 16.65
C LEU A 22 -56.58 18.52 16.63
N TYR A 23 -57.20 19.70 16.50
CA TYR A 23 -58.65 19.85 16.37
C TYR A 23 -58.98 20.44 15.00
N ALA A 24 -59.95 19.86 14.32
CA ALA A 24 -60.48 20.31 13.05
C ALA A 24 -61.95 20.71 13.20
N PHE A 25 -62.29 21.87 12.66
CA PHE A 25 -63.65 22.42 12.62
C PHE A 25 -63.98 22.84 11.19
N ALA A 26 -65.24 22.66 10.79
CA ALA A 26 -65.78 23.20 9.55
C ALA A 26 -66.65 24.42 9.87
N ARG A 27 -66.58 25.48 9.07
CA ARG A 27 -67.50 26.62 9.13
C ARG A 27 -68.28 26.72 7.82
N ASP A 28 -69.61 26.83 7.89
CA ASP A 28 -70.45 27.00 6.71
C ASP A 28 -70.59 28.48 6.30
N ALA A 29 -71.30 28.75 5.19
CA ALA A 29 -71.52 30.10 4.68
C ALA A 29 -72.43 30.96 5.58
N ALA A 30 -73.20 30.35 6.48
CA ALA A 30 -74.02 31.05 7.46
C ALA A 30 -73.24 31.37 8.76
N GLY A 31 -71.99 30.92 8.86
CA GLY A 31 -71.13 31.14 10.02
C GLY A 31 -71.23 30.06 11.10
N ASN A 32 -71.99 28.99 10.88
CA ASN A 32 -72.11 27.90 11.85
C ASN A 32 -70.82 27.07 11.89
N ILE A 33 -70.39 26.64 13.08
CA ILE A 33 -69.19 25.84 13.28
C ILE A 33 -69.58 24.42 13.67
N SER A 34 -68.96 23.41 13.04
CA SER A 34 -69.20 21.99 13.34
C SER A 34 -68.68 21.60 14.72
N ALA A 35 -69.12 20.45 15.23
CA ALA A 35 -68.38 19.75 16.27
C ALA A 35 -66.94 19.49 15.82
N SER A 36 -65.99 19.54 16.76
CA SER A 36 -64.59 19.25 16.47
C SER A 36 -64.39 17.77 16.14
N ARG A 37 -63.56 17.47 15.14
CA ARG A 37 -62.84 16.20 15.06
C ARG A 37 -61.44 16.40 15.63
N ASN A 38 -60.92 15.42 16.35
CA ASN A 38 -59.57 15.50 16.88
C ASN A 38 -58.84 14.17 16.76
N ASP A 39 -57.51 14.27 16.78
CA ASP A 39 -56.59 13.14 16.87
C ASP A 39 -55.34 13.57 17.64
N SER A 40 -54.66 12.61 18.27
CA SER A 40 -53.49 12.85 19.11
C SER A 40 -52.25 12.17 18.56
N VAL A 41 -51.13 12.88 18.62
CA VAL A 41 -49.81 12.37 18.26
C VAL A 41 -48.79 12.76 19.33
N THR A 42 -47.92 11.85 19.71
CA THR A 42 -46.80 12.15 20.61
C THR A 42 -45.59 12.59 19.80
N ILE A 43 -45.17 13.84 20.01
CA ILE A 43 -43.95 14.38 19.42
C ILE A 43 -42.80 14.16 20.40
N THR A 44 -41.85 13.30 20.07
CA THR A 44 -40.61 13.15 20.85
C THR A 44 -39.53 14.04 20.25
N LEU A 45 -39.01 14.98 21.04
CA LEU A 45 -37.74 15.64 20.72
C LEU A 45 -36.62 14.80 21.33
N GLN A 46 -35.57 14.52 20.56
CA GLN A 46 -34.37 13.90 21.08
C GLN A 46 -33.80 14.84 22.16
N THR A 47 -33.83 14.42 23.42
CA THR A 47 -33.14 15.16 24.47
C THR A 47 -31.64 14.99 24.19
N PRO A 48 -30.84 16.06 24.06
CA PRO A 48 -29.40 15.91 23.86
C PRO A 48 -28.85 15.02 24.98
N GLY A 49 -28.40 13.83 24.62
CA GLY A 49 -27.61 13.03 25.54
C GLY A 49 -26.32 13.78 25.89
N THR A 50 -25.66 13.39 26.99
CA THR A 50 -24.30 13.88 27.26
C THR A 50 -23.45 13.68 26.00
N ALA A 51 -22.80 14.75 25.53
CA ALA A 51 -21.95 14.69 24.35
C ALA A 51 -20.86 13.61 24.55
N PRO A 52 -20.57 12.78 23.54
CA PRO A 52 -19.49 11.80 23.66
C PRO A 52 -18.15 12.50 23.91
N VAL A 53 -17.25 11.85 24.63
CA VAL A 53 -15.84 12.27 24.72
C VAL A 53 -14.99 11.27 23.95
N ILE A 54 -14.18 11.79 23.03
CA ILE A 54 -13.25 11.00 22.24
C ILE A 54 -11.80 11.40 22.49
N SER A 55 -10.89 10.43 22.45
CA SER A 55 -9.45 10.66 22.64
C SER A 55 -8.63 9.91 21.60
N GLN A 56 -7.61 10.55 21.06
CA GLN A 56 -6.72 9.92 20.08
C GLN A 56 -5.85 8.85 20.75
N VAL A 57 -5.72 7.71 20.09
CA VAL A 57 -4.83 6.61 20.49
C VAL A 57 -3.61 6.55 19.57
N SER A 58 -3.83 6.56 18.25
CA SER A 58 -2.76 6.57 17.25
C SER A 58 -3.08 7.53 16.12
N SER A 59 -2.10 8.35 15.75
CA SER A 59 -2.18 9.28 14.63
C SER A 59 -1.78 8.65 13.30
N VAL A 60 -2.05 9.36 12.22
CA VAL A 60 -1.40 9.13 10.92
C VAL A 60 0.02 9.71 10.94
N PRO A 61 1.05 8.95 10.53
CA PRO A 61 2.41 9.46 10.31
C PRO A 61 2.45 10.56 9.23
N SER A 62 3.49 11.39 9.22
CA SER A 62 3.60 12.51 8.27
C SER A 62 3.70 12.10 6.79
N LEU A 63 4.09 10.85 6.52
CA LEU A 63 4.20 10.27 5.19
C LEU A 63 3.71 8.83 5.25
N VAL A 64 2.75 8.48 4.41
CA VAL A 64 2.04 7.20 4.44
C VAL A 64 1.77 6.67 3.03
N ASP A 65 1.46 5.39 2.93
CA ASP A 65 0.81 4.84 1.75
C ASP A 65 -0.66 5.33 1.61
N GLU A 66 -1.36 4.79 0.61
CA GLU A 66 -2.73 5.18 0.26
C GLU A 66 -3.78 4.63 1.24
N THR A 67 -3.36 3.84 2.23
CA THR A 67 -4.23 3.12 3.18
C THR A 67 -3.88 3.37 4.65
N PRO A 68 -3.65 4.61 5.11
CA PRO A 68 -3.24 4.85 6.48
C PRO A 68 -4.36 4.54 7.47
N THR A 69 -3.95 4.27 8.71
CA THR A 69 -4.89 4.00 9.81
C THR A 69 -4.82 5.08 10.89
N TYR A 70 -5.98 5.38 11.47
CA TYR A 70 -6.14 6.32 12.58
C TYR A 70 -6.97 5.66 13.67
N THR A 71 -6.54 5.74 14.93
CA THR A 71 -7.22 5.07 16.05
C THR A 71 -7.57 6.05 17.15
N PHE A 72 -8.81 5.99 17.64
CA PHE A 72 -9.30 6.80 18.75
C PHE A 72 -10.21 5.97 19.67
N ASN A 73 -10.39 6.42 20.91
CA ASN A 73 -11.37 5.87 21.84
C ASN A 73 -12.62 6.75 21.89
N SER A 74 -13.79 6.16 22.10
CA SER A 74 -15.04 6.85 22.38
C SER A 74 -15.68 6.31 23.66
N ASP A 75 -16.21 7.18 24.52
CA ASP A 75 -17.00 6.76 25.69
C ASP A 75 -18.44 6.33 25.33
N SER A 76 -18.87 6.63 24.11
CA SER A 76 -20.23 6.41 23.62
C SER A 76 -20.22 5.88 22.19
N ALA A 77 -21.17 5.01 21.86
CA ALA A 77 -21.41 4.65 20.46
C ALA A 77 -22.08 5.81 19.71
N GLY A 78 -21.83 5.94 18.40
CA GLY A 78 -22.39 7.02 17.60
C GLY A 78 -21.97 6.97 16.13
N THR A 79 -22.39 7.97 15.36
CA THR A 79 -21.96 8.15 13.97
C THR A 79 -20.63 8.90 13.94
N ILE A 80 -19.66 8.42 13.19
CA ILE A 80 -18.40 9.13 12.96
C ILE A 80 -18.63 10.18 11.87
N VAL A 81 -18.29 11.42 12.17
CA VAL A 81 -18.36 12.54 11.23
C VAL A 81 -16.95 13.03 10.94
N TYR A 82 -16.58 12.97 9.66
CA TYR A 82 -15.29 13.40 9.15
C TYR A 82 -15.40 14.84 8.64
N GLY A 83 -14.51 15.72 9.10
CA GLY A 83 -14.39 17.09 8.61
C GLY A 83 -13.18 17.26 7.68
N GLY A 84 -13.30 18.16 6.71
CA GLY A 84 -12.23 18.46 5.74
C GLY A 84 -12.02 17.37 4.70
N THR A 85 -10.79 17.22 4.25
CA THR A 85 -10.39 16.18 3.29
C THR A 85 -9.65 15.07 4.02
N CYS A 86 -10.32 13.92 4.17
CA CYS A 86 -9.77 12.72 4.81
C CYS A 86 -9.71 11.51 3.85
N GLY A 87 -10.09 11.69 2.59
CA GLY A 87 -10.36 10.59 1.65
C GLY A 87 -11.58 9.76 2.05
N THR A 88 -11.61 8.48 1.68
CA THR A 88 -12.73 7.58 1.94
C THR A 88 -12.45 6.71 3.16
N ALA A 89 -13.26 6.80 4.21
CA ALA A 89 -13.10 5.96 5.41
C ALA A 89 -13.85 4.62 5.27
N ASP A 90 -13.27 3.56 5.81
CA ASP A 90 -13.90 2.23 5.91
C ASP A 90 -14.99 2.15 7.00
N LYS A 91 -15.03 3.12 7.91
CA LYS A 91 -15.88 3.12 9.10
C LYS A 91 -16.71 4.39 9.17
N THR A 92 -17.97 4.27 9.54
CA THR A 92 -18.90 5.43 9.70
C THR A 92 -19.61 5.44 11.06
N SER A 93 -19.36 4.44 11.91
CA SER A 93 -19.92 4.34 13.25
C SER A 93 -18.84 4.02 14.27
N ALA A 94 -18.92 4.69 15.42
CA ALA A 94 -18.07 4.46 16.57
C ALA A 94 -18.75 3.50 17.54
N VAL A 95 -17.96 2.61 18.13
CA VAL A 95 -18.33 1.81 19.30
C VAL A 95 -17.74 2.42 20.56
N VAL A 96 -18.29 2.07 21.72
CA VAL A 96 -17.65 2.37 23.01
C VAL A 96 -16.30 1.65 23.07
N GLY A 97 -15.25 2.36 23.47
CA GLY A 97 -13.88 1.89 23.44
C GLY A 97 -13.17 2.25 22.14
N GLN A 98 -12.29 1.37 21.67
CA GLN A 98 -11.36 1.67 20.59
C GLN A 98 -11.99 1.53 19.20
N ASN A 99 -11.70 2.51 18.35
CA ASN A 99 -12.16 2.61 16.98
C ASN A 99 -10.93 2.82 16.07
N LYS A 100 -10.64 1.84 15.22
CA LYS A 100 -9.64 1.94 14.14
C LYS A 100 -10.35 2.29 12.83
N ILE A 101 -9.91 3.36 12.20
CA ILE A 101 -10.34 3.83 10.88
C ILE A 101 -9.21 3.53 9.90
N THR A 102 -9.54 2.99 8.73
CA THR A 102 -8.64 2.88 7.58
C THR A 102 -9.16 3.80 6.49
N TRP A 103 -8.30 4.68 5.98
CA TRP A 103 -8.65 5.53 4.85
C TRP A 103 -8.22 4.92 3.52
N THR A 104 -8.90 5.28 2.44
CA THR A 104 -8.44 5.13 1.06
C THR A 104 -8.19 6.52 0.51
N LEU A 105 -6.95 6.80 0.14
CA LEU A 105 -6.46 8.13 -0.22
C LEU A 105 -5.90 8.14 -1.64
N ALA A 106 -6.08 9.27 -2.33
CA ALA A 106 -5.25 9.59 -3.49
C ALA A 106 -3.90 10.18 -3.04
N ASN A 107 -2.90 10.16 -3.93
CA ASN A 107 -1.63 10.85 -3.72
C ASN A 107 -1.87 12.34 -3.44
N GLY A 108 -1.25 12.88 -2.39
CA GLY A 108 -1.38 14.30 -2.07
C GLY A 108 -1.19 14.62 -0.59
N VAL A 109 -1.28 15.92 -0.27
CA VAL A 109 -1.14 16.46 1.09
C VAL A 109 -2.52 16.68 1.69
N TYR A 110 -2.71 16.19 2.92
CA TYR A 110 -3.95 16.28 3.70
C TYR A 110 -3.65 17.08 4.96
N SER A 111 -4.31 18.23 5.14
CA SER A 111 -3.97 19.20 6.20
C SER A 111 -5.15 19.65 7.06
N ASN A 112 -6.37 19.22 6.74
CA ASN A 112 -7.60 19.68 7.39
C ASN A 112 -8.53 18.52 7.82
N CYS A 113 -8.00 17.30 7.91
CA CYS A 113 -8.80 16.15 8.33
C CYS A 113 -9.12 16.22 9.84
N SER A 114 -10.38 15.94 10.19
CA SER A 114 -10.82 15.88 11.58
C SER A 114 -11.86 14.79 11.79
N VAL A 115 -11.94 14.30 13.03
CA VAL A 115 -12.86 13.24 13.46
C VAL A 115 -13.71 13.75 14.63
N THR A 116 -15.02 13.55 14.52
CA THR A 116 -16.01 13.77 15.59
C THR A 116 -16.95 12.58 15.67
N VAL A 117 -17.57 12.36 16.83
CA VAL A 117 -18.62 11.36 17.02
C VAL A 117 -19.90 12.05 17.40
N GLN A 118 -20.95 11.80 16.63
CA GLN A 118 -22.30 12.26 16.93
C GLN A 118 -23.10 11.13 17.58
N SER A 119 -23.65 11.40 18.76
CA SER A 119 -24.55 10.50 19.48
C SER A 119 -25.60 11.33 20.19
N ASN A 120 -26.86 10.88 20.30
CA ASN A 120 -27.78 11.67 21.14
C ASN A 120 -28.30 12.96 20.48
N GLY A 121 -27.94 13.28 19.23
CA GLY A 121 -28.04 14.63 18.69
C GLY A 121 -26.97 15.61 19.19
N ALA A 122 -25.97 15.13 19.93
CA ALA A 122 -24.82 15.88 20.43
C ALA A 122 -23.52 15.44 19.72
N ASN A 123 -22.61 16.39 19.50
CA ASN A 123 -21.29 16.13 18.91
C ASN A 123 -20.25 16.05 20.02
N SER A 124 -19.27 15.16 19.85
CA SER A 124 -18.09 15.09 20.71
C SER A 124 -17.16 16.29 20.58
N ASN A 125 -16.10 16.31 21.39
CA ASN A 125 -14.90 17.09 21.03
C ASN A 125 -14.35 16.67 19.65
N THR A 126 -13.64 17.57 18.99
CA THR A 126 -13.01 17.31 17.68
C THR A 126 -11.58 16.82 17.87
N LEU A 127 -11.22 15.72 17.20
CA LEU A 127 -9.84 15.30 17.04
C LEU A 127 -9.33 15.78 15.68
N THR A 128 -8.29 16.61 15.69
CA THR A 128 -7.61 17.03 14.46
C THR A 128 -6.55 16.00 14.09
N VAL A 129 -6.54 15.56 12.84
CA VAL A 129 -5.47 14.71 12.32
C VAL A 129 -4.33 15.62 11.87
N PRO A 130 -3.09 15.43 12.35
CA PRO A 130 -1.94 16.20 11.91
C PRO A 130 -1.76 16.14 10.39
N THR A 131 -1.16 17.17 9.78
CA THR A 131 -0.88 17.17 8.34
C THR A 131 -0.02 15.98 7.94
N PHE A 132 -0.40 15.29 6.87
CA PHE A 132 0.35 14.18 6.30
C PHE A 132 0.29 14.17 4.77
N GLU A 133 1.19 13.43 4.15
CA GLU A 133 1.20 13.18 2.71
C GLU A 133 0.98 11.69 2.42
N SER A 134 0.07 11.39 1.49
CA SER A 134 -0.16 10.05 0.94
C SER A 134 0.58 9.87 -0.37
N THR A 135 1.19 8.70 -0.57
CA THR A 135 1.82 8.33 -1.83
C THR A 135 1.76 6.83 -2.15
N SER A 136 1.46 6.52 -3.41
CA SER A 136 1.59 5.20 -4.05
C SER A 136 3.04 4.71 -4.20
N LYS A 137 4.02 5.57 -3.92
CA LYS A 137 5.46 5.32 -4.12
C LYS A 137 6.09 4.87 -2.81
N TYR A 138 6.32 3.57 -2.68
CA TYR A 138 6.78 2.93 -1.45
C TYR A 138 8.29 3.06 -1.27
N PRO A 139 8.81 2.82 -0.05
CA PRO A 139 10.24 2.65 0.16
C PRO A 139 10.82 1.58 -0.76
N VAL A 140 11.96 1.88 -1.38
CA VAL A 140 12.70 0.96 -2.25
C VAL A 140 14.06 0.71 -1.61
N VAL A 141 14.37 -0.56 -1.35
CA VAL A 141 15.68 -0.98 -0.84
C VAL A 141 16.47 -1.62 -1.97
N PHE A 142 17.59 -1.00 -2.30
CA PHE A 142 18.50 -1.44 -3.34
C PHE A 142 19.64 -2.28 -2.77
N VAL A 143 19.95 -3.39 -3.43
CA VAL A 143 20.97 -4.36 -3.02
C VAL A 143 21.96 -4.57 -4.16
N HIS A 144 23.21 -4.19 -3.94
CA HIS A 144 24.26 -4.21 -4.96
C HIS A 144 24.86 -5.60 -5.21
N GLY A 145 25.59 -5.72 -6.30
CA GLY A 145 26.33 -6.93 -6.71
C GLY A 145 27.63 -7.17 -5.94
N TRP A 146 28.36 -8.22 -6.34
CA TRP A 146 29.71 -8.50 -5.81
C TRP A 146 30.69 -7.38 -6.20
N LEU A 147 31.59 -7.00 -5.29
CA LEU A 147 32.49 -5.82 -5.39
C LEU A 147 31.78 -4.46 -5.54
N GLY A 148 30.45 -4.44 -5.61
CA GLY A 148 29.64 -3.23 -5.61
C GLY A 148 29.52 -2.61 -4.22
N ASN A 149 28.79 -1.51 -4.16
CA ASN A 149 28.40 -0.83 -2.93
C ASN A 149 27.15 0.02 -3.21
N SER A 150 26.67 0.77 -2.21
CA SER A 150 25.47 1.61 -2.35
C SER A 150 25.48 2.59 -3.53
N THR A 151 26.65 3.03 -4.01
CA THR A 151 26.77 4.01 -5.11
C THR A 151 26.35 3.47 -6.47
N GLU A 152 26.31 2.14 -6.63
CA GLU A 152 25.81 1.45 -7.83
C GLU A 152 24.40 1.96 -8.24
N TRP A 153 23.60 2.33 -7.24
CA TRP A 153 22.21 2.72 -7.41
C TRP A 153 21.98 4.23 -7.56
N ASN A 154 23.02 5.07 -7.60
CA ASN A 154 22.86 6.53 -7.68
C ASN A 154 22.05 6.98 -8.92
N THR A 155 22.31 6.35 -10.07
CA THR A 155 21.58 6.65 -11.32
C THR A 155 20.12 6.24 -11.21
N ALA A 156 19.83 5.03 -10.73
CA ALA A 156 18.46 4.55 -10.55
C ALA A 156 17.68 5.39 -9.53
N LYS A 157 18.32 5.77 -8.42
CA LYS A 157 17.72 6.65 -7.41
C LYS A 157 17.37 8.02 -7.99
N SER A 158 18.28 8.62 -8.76
CA SER A 158 18.03 9.91 -9.43
C SER A 158 16.90 9.79 -10.45
N TYR A 159 16.88 8.70 -11.22
CA TYR A 159 15.81 8.42 -12.17
C TYR A 159 14.44 8.31 -11.49
N LEU A 160 14.30 7.48 -10.45
CA LEU A 160 13.04 7.30 -9.74
C LEU A 160 12.59 8.57 -9.00
N ALA A 161 13.54 9.36 -8.47
CA ALA A 161 13.22 10.66 -7.89
C ALA A 161 12.58 11.59 -8.93
N ASN A 162 13.10 11.61 -10.16
CA ASN A 162 12.49 12.35 -11.28
C ASN A 162 11.14 11.77 -11.72
N LYS A 163 10.82 10.52 -11.38
CA LYS A 163 9.51 9.88 -11.57
C LYS A 163 8.57 10.04 -10.37
N GLY A 164 8.92 10.91 -9.42
CA GLY A 164 8.06 11.27 -8.29
C GLY A 164 8.22 10.40 -7.05
N TRP A 165 9.18 9.47 -7.00
CA TRP A 165 9.56 8.86 -5.72
C TRP A 165 10.24 9.91 -4.84
N LYS A 166 9.95 9.88 -3.55
CA LYS A 166 10.70 10.71 -2.60
C LYS A 166 12.11 10.13 -2.47
N SER A 167 13.14 10.96 -2.64
CA SER A 167 14.54 10.54 -2.54
C SER A 167 14.87 9.90 -1.17
N THR A 168 14.17 10.31 -0.11
CA THR A 168 14.30 9.73 1.24
C THR A 168 13.80 8.30 1.34
N LEU A 169 12.89 7.88 0.46
CA LEU A 169 12.36 6.51 0.37
C LEU A 169 13.25 5.58 -0.47
N LEU A 170 14.27 6.11 -1.13
CA LEU A 170 15.17 5.35 -2.00
C LEU A 170 16.47 5.01 -1.26
N VAL A 171 16.54 3.80 -0.70
CA VAL A 171 17.58 3.39 0.26
C VAL A 171 18.52 2.41 -0.39
N ALA A 172 19.82 2.72 -0.38
CA ALA A 172 20.87 1.83 -0.84
C ALA A 172 21.94 1.78 0.24
N ASN A 173 22.22 0.59 0.75
CA ASN A 173 23.26 0.33 1.74
C ASN A 173 24.34 -0.56 1.13
N SER A 174 25.51 -0.57 1.75
CA SER A 174 26.62 -1.44 1.35
C SER A 174 26.66 -2.65 2.25
N ILE A 175 26.72 -3.84 1.66
CA ILE A 175 26.96 -5.09 2.37
C ILE A 175 28.31 -4.98 3.07
N THR A 176 28.33 -5.22 4.37
CA THR A 176 29.53 -5.12 5.20
C THR A 176 30.26 -6.46 5.32
N GLN A 177 29.54 -7.56 5.15
CA GLN A 177 30.13 -8.89 5.25
C GLN A 177 30.98 -9.22 4.02
N SER A 178 32.26 -9.49 4.27
CA SER A 178 33.21 -9.89 3.24
C SER A 178 32.91 -11.30 2.75
N ASN A 179 32.63 -11.43 1.46
CA ASN A 179 32.63 -12.72 0.78
C ASN A 179 33.43 -12.59 -0.52
N THR A 180 34.54 -13.33 -0.59
CA THR A 180 35.48 -13.29 -1.71
C THR A 180 35.12 -14.25 -2.84
N THR A 181 34.06 -15.05 -2.69
CA THR A 181 33.60 -15.98 -3.72
C THR A 181 32.33 -15.44 -4.37
N LEU A 182 32.33 -15.32 -5.70
CA LEU A 182 31.16 -14.90 -6.50
C LEU A 182 30.00 -15.88 -6.35
N CYS A 183 30.33 -17.18 -6.42
CA CYS A 183 29.42 -18.31 -6.37
C CYS A 183 29.63 -19.13 -5.10
N GLY A 184 28.57 -19.71 -4.54
CA GLY A 184 28.64 -20.37 -3.24
C GLY A 184 27.86 -19.61 -2.20
N THR A 185 27.31 -20.36 -1.23
CA THR A 185 26.32 -19.90 -0.24
C THR A 185 26.64 -18.46 0.14
N VAL A 186 25.85 -17.51 -0.39
CA VAL A 186 25.78 -16.17 0.17
C VAL A 186 25.74 -16.39 1.66
N SER A 187 26.72 -15.82 2.34
CA SER A 187 26.84 -15.95 3.78
C SER A 187 25.46 -15.56 4.34
N PRO A 188 24.77 -16.42 5.13
CA PRO A 188 23.47 -16.10 5.72
C PRO A 188 23.40 -14.67 6.26
N GLN A 189 24.53 -14.18 6.76
CA GLN A 189 24.74 -12.84 7.24
C GLN A 189 24.47 -11.74 6.19
N GLN A 190 24.86 -11.90 4.91
CA GLN A 190 24.57 -10.90 3.86
C GLN A 190 23.06 -10.79 3.57
N ALA A 191 22.34 -11.91 3.54
CA ALA A 191 20.87 -11.90 3.42
C ALA A 191 20.20 -11.32 4.69
N GLN A 192 20.74 -11.63 5.87
CA GLN A 192 20.30 -11.04 7.13
C GLN A 192 20.56 -9.52 7.20
N GLU A 193 21.63 -9.02 6.59
CA GLU A 193 21.86 -7.58 6.44
C GLU A 193 20.73 -6.93 5.62
N VAL A 194 20.35 -7.53 4.48
CA VAL A 194 19.23 -7.04 3.67
C VAL A 194 17.93 -7.03 4.48
N ALA A 195 17.63 -8.10 5.23
CA ALA A 195 16.48 -8.13 6.13
C ALA A 195 16.53 -7.01 7.18
N GLY A 196 17.71 -6.78 7.76
CA GLY A 196 17.96 -5.68 8.70
C GLY A 196 17.71 -4.31 8.09
N TRP A 197 18.12 -4.10 6.83
CA TRP A 197 17.85 -2.85 6.11
C TRP A 197 16.36 -2.62 5.89
N VAL A 198 15.60 -3.66 5.51
CA VAL A 198 14.14 -3.55 5.37
C VAL A 198 13.50 -3.17 6.71
N ASN A 199 13.83 -3.87 7.79
CA ASN A 199 13.29 -3.57 9.12
C ASN A 199 13.65 -2.14 9.57
N ALA A 200 14.87 -1.67 9.28
CA ALA A 200 15.28 -0.30 9.60
C ALA A 200 14.49 0.75 8.77
N VAL A 201 14.20 0.46 7.51
CA VAL A 201 13.37 1.33 6.65
C VAL A 201 11.95 1.41 7.17
N LEU A 202 11.32 0.29 7.50
CA LEU A 202 9.95 0.27 8.03
C LEU A 202 9.86 0.93 9.42
N ALA A 203 10.88 0.75 10.27
CA ALA A 203 10.96 1.46 11.55
C ALA A 203 11.10 2.98 11.38
N LYS A 204 11.85 3.43 10.36
CA LYS A 204 12.04 4.85 10.05
C LYS A 204 10.80 5.48 9.42
N TYR A 205 10.03 4.71 8.66
CA TYR A 205 8.84 5.16 7.93
C TYR A 205 7.60 4.36 8.36
N PRO A 206 7.06 4.61 9.57
CA PRO A 206 5.95 3.82 10.13
C PRO A 206 4.62 3.98 9.38
N GLY A 207 4.57 4.85 8.38
CA GLY A 207 3.44 4.99 7.45
C GLY A 207 3.42 3.97 6.32
N PHE A 208 4.41 3.07 6.26
CA PHE A 208 4.47 1.98 5.31
C PHE A 208 4.66 0.67 6.08
N GLU A 209 3.88 -0.35 5.71
CA GLU A 209 4.03 -1.70 6.24
C GLU A 209 4.93 -2.58 5.35
N LYS A 210 5.19 -2.13 4.11
CA LYS A 210 5.93 -2.89 3.10
C LYS A 210 6.99 -2.03 2.38
N VAL A 211 7.97 -2.71 1.81
CA VAL A 211 8.96 -2.13 0.89
C VAL A 211 8.95 -2.85 -0.46
N ASP A 212 9.55 -2.21 -1.46
CA ASP A 212 9.99 -2.89 -2.68
C ASP A 212 11.50 -3.18 -2.58
N LEU A 213 11.93 -4.33 -3.09
CA LEU A 213 13.33 -4.76 -3.13
C LEU A 213 13.84 -4.74 -4.57
N VAL A 214 15.03 -4.20 -4.79
CA VAL A 214 15.70 -4.23 -6.09
C VAL A 214 17.12 -4.76 -5.90
N GLY A 215 17.44 -5.90 -6.51
CA GLY A 215 18.76 -6.52 -6.45
C GLY A 215 19.42 -6.54 -7.82
N HIS A 216 20.74 -6.32 -7.87
CA HIS A 216 21.52 -6.49 -9.10
C HIS A 216 22.59 -7.56 -8.89
N SER A 217 22.83 -8.42 -9.89
CA SER A 217 23.89 -9.43 -9.82
C SER A 217 23.74 -10.28 -8.54
N ARG A 218 24.79 -10.38 -7.73
CA ARG A 218 24.74 -11.04 -6.41
C ARG A 218 23.70 -10.45 -5.46
N GLY A 219 23.38 -9.17 -5.58
CA GLY A 219 22.29 -8.53 -4.87
C GLY A 219 20.93 -9.18 -5.12
N GLY A 220 20.69 -9.71 -6.33
CA GLY A 220 19.51 -10.53 -6.63
C GLY A 220 19.45 -11.77 -5.73
N SER A 221 20.55 -12.54 -5.66
CA SER A 221 20.64 -13.72 -4.78
C SER A 221 20.45 -13.39 -3.29
N ASN A 222 20.98 -12.24 -2.83
CA ASN A 222 20.81 -11.77 -1.46
C ASN A 222 19.33 -11.48 -1.17
N VAL A 223 18.63 -10.82 -2.10
CA VAL A 223 17.19 -10.56 -2.01
C VAL A 223 16.40 -11.88 -1.97
N MET A 224 16.64 -12.79 -2.90
CA MET A 224 15.92 -14.07 -2.96
C MET A 224 16.12 -14.90 -1.69
N ARG A 225 17.37 -15.02 -1.22
CA ARG A 225 17.70 -15.75 0.02
C ARG A 225 17.12 -15.14 1.28
N THR A 226 16.99 -13.82 1.32
CA THR A 226 16.33 -13.13 2.44
C THR A 226 14.90 -13.64 2.64
N LEU A 227 14.21 -13.96 1.53
CA LEU A 227 12.83 -14.44 1.53
C LEU A 227 12.76 -15.96 1.66
N TRP A 228 13.54 -16.71 0.87
CA TRP A 228 13.50 -18.18 0.85
C TRP A 228 13.89 -18.83 2.18
N HIS A 229 14.77 -18.18 2.96
CA HIS A 229 15.18 -18.68 4.27
C HIS A 229 14.42 -18.04 5.44
N GLY A 230 13.41 -17.21 5.16
CA GLY A 230 12.59 -16.59 6.21
C GLY A 230 13.33 -15.58 7.10
N TYR A 231 14.45 -15.01 6.63
CA TYR A 231 15.12 -13.92 7.35
C TYR A 231 14.28 -12.64 7.37
N LEU A 232 13.37 -12.51 6.41
CA LEU A 232 12.37 -11.45 6.35
C LEU A 232 10.99 -12.06 6.09
N GLU A 233 10.00 -11.59 6.83
CA GLU A 233 8.59 -11.96 6.60
C GLU A 233 8.14 -11.44 5.22
N THR A 234 7.61 -12.32 4.38
CA THR A 234 7.17 -11.98 3.03
C THR A 234 6.06 -10.93 3.00
N SER A 235 5.29 -10.80 4.10
CA SER A 235 4.27 -9.76 4.27
C SER A 235 4.84 -8.33 4.28
N LYS A 236 6.14 -8.16 4.56
CA LYS A 236 6.84 -6.86 4.56
C LYS A 236 7.37 -6.44 3.19
N VAL A 237 7.18 -7.25 2.17
CA VAL A 237 7.64 -6.96 0.82
C VAL A 237 6.44 -6.93 -0.10
N ARG A 238 6.39 -5.91 -0.96
CA ARG A 238 5.35 -5.76 -1.97
C ARG A 238 5.86 -6.28 -3.31
N ARG A 239 7.08 -5.89 -3.70
CA ARG A 239 7.69 -6.25 -4.98
C ARG A 239 9.15 -6.60 -4.85
N VAL A 240 9.60 -7.48 -5.72
CA VAL A 240 11.00 -7.84 -5.91
C VAL A 240 11.35 -7.64 -7.38
N VAL A 241 12.44 -6.92 -7.63
CA VAL A 241 13.01 -6.72 -8.96
C VAL A 241 14.45 -7.18 -8.95
N THR A 242 14.83 -8.04 -9.88
CA THR A 242 16.23 -8.48 -10.02
C THR A 242 16.76 -8.11 -11.39
N MET A 243 17.90 -7.45 -11.44
CA MET A 243 18.58 -7.00 -12.65
C MET A 243 19.85 -7.83 -12.85
N ALA A 244 19.90 -8.63 -13.91
CA ALA A 244 20.99 -9.61 -14.14
C ALA A 244 21.36 -10.37 -12.86
N GLY A 245 20.34 -10.80 -12.11
CA GLY A 245 20.50 -11.34 -10.77
C GLY A 245 20.98 -12.78 -10.84
N ILE A 246 21.99 -13.17 -10.06
CA ILE A 246 22.34 -14.59 -9.88
C ILE A 246 21.37 -15.26 -8.90
N ASN A 247 20.08 -15.17 -9.16
CA ASN A 247 18.98 -15.44 -8.24
C ASN A 247 19.03 -16.84 -7.64
N ARG A 248 19.32 -17.85 -8.46
CA ARG A 248 19.45 -19.24 -8.02
C ARG A 248 20.85 -19.60 -7.51
N ASP A 249 21.78 -18.65 -7.48
CA ASP A 249 23.22 -18.87 -7.33
C ASP A 249 23.81 -19.70 -8.49
N CYS A 250 25.14 -19.80 -8.55
CA CYS A 250 25.85 -20.56 -9.56
C CYS A 250 26.06 -22.02 -9.14
N ALA A 251 25.98 -22.94 -10.11
CA ALA A 251 26.34 -24.35 -9.93
C ALA A 251 27.81 -24.51 -9.45
N PRO A 252 28.14 -25.54 -8.64
CA PRO A 252 27.28 -26.58 -8.07
C PRO A 252 26.68 -26.22 -6.70
N TYR A 253 26.84 -24.97 -6.24
CA TYR A 253 26.51 -24.55 -4.88
C TYR A 253 25.08 -24.08 -4.71
N TYR A 254 24.17 -24.50 -5.61
CA TYR A 254 22.74 -24.28 -5.44
C TYR A 254 22.37 -24.68 -4.01
N PRO A 255 22.11 -23.71 -3.10
CA PRO A 255 21.42 -24.09 -1.87
C PRO A 255 20.08 -24.69 -2.30
N ALA A 256 19.37 -25.39 -1.41
CA ALA A 256 18.04 -25.90 -1.75
C ALA A 256 17.15 -24.75 -2.24
N ILE A 257 17.01 -24.62 -3.56
CA ILE A 257 16.03 -23.74 -4.19
C ILE A 257 14.69 -24.24 -3.68
N PRO A 258 13.88 -23.37 -3.05
CA PRO A 258 12.59 -23.81 -2.53
C PRO A 258 11.70 -24.27 -3.69
N SER A 259 10.74 -25.14 -3.39
CA SER A 259 9.72 -25.53 -4.37
C SER A 259 8.82 -24.37 -4.80
N ASP A 260 8.72 -23.33 -3.98
CA ASP A 260 8.09 -22.05 -4.33
C ASP A 260 9.15 -20.94 -4.32
N GLU A 261 9.58 -20.55 -5.52
CA GLU A 261 10.58 -19.50 -5.71
C GLU A 261 9.99 -18.09 -5.58
N THR A 262 8.66 -17.95 -5.57
CA THR A 262 7.94 -16.66 -5.45
C THR A 262 7.03 -16.62 -4.21
N PRO A 263 7.57 -16.82 -2.99
CA PRO A 263 6.76 -17.00 -1.79
C PRO A 263 5.95 -15.75 -1.40
N GLY A 264 4.79 -16.01 -0.79
CA GLY A 264 3.88 -14.97 -0.31
C GLY A 264 3.10 -14.30 -1.44
N ALA A 265 2.59 -13.09 -1.19
CA ALA A 265 1.82 -12.29 -2.16
C ALA A 265 2.69 -11.24 -2.88
N ILE A 266 4.00 -11.48 -2.98
CA ILE A 266 4.98 -10.55 -3.55
C ILE A 266 4.93 -10.63 -5.08
N GLN A 267 4.98 -9.49 -5.76
CA GLN A 267 5.14 -9.47 -7.22
C GLN A 267 6.63 -9.51 -7.61
N TYR A 268 7.05 -10.51 -8.38
CA TYR A 268 8.44 -10.71 -8.79
C TYR A 268 8.65 -10.36 -10.26
N SER A 269 9.69 -9.58 -10.54
CA SER A 269 10.15 -9.26 -11.89
C SER A 269 11.63 -9.53 -12.03
N VAL A 270 11.98 -10.35 -13.02
CA VAL A 270 13.35 -10.73 -13.35
C VAL A 270 13.70 -10.15 -14.71
N TYR A 271 14.74 -9.33 -14.73
CA TYR A 271 15.30 -8.78 -15.94
C TYR A 271 16.71 -9.31 -16.13
N TYR A 272 17.01 -9.76 -17.33
CA TYR A 272 18.33 -10.26 -17.74
C TYR A 272 18.68 -9.69 -19.10
N SER A 273 19.95 -9.79 -19.48
CA SER A 273 20.42 -9.46 -20.82
C SER A 273 21.12 -10.71 -21.34
N ASP A 274 20.61 -11.25 -22.43
CA ASP A 274 21.14 -12.43 -23.11
C ASP A 274 20.91 -12.24 -24.61
N GLY A 275 21.67 -12.91 -25.48
CA GLY A 275 21.52 -12.80 -26.92
C GLY A 275 22.77 -13.14 -27.71
N THR A 276 22.83 -12.70 -28.96
CA THR A 276 24.02 -12.88 -29.81
C THR A 276 24.40 -11.57 -30.49
N PRO A 277 25.53 -10.94 -30.12
CA PRO A 277 26.43 -11.34 -29.02
C PRO A 277 25.77 -11.20 -27.64
N ASP A 278 26.16 -12.07 -26.71
CA ASP A 278 25.80 -11.94 -25.30
C ASP A 278 26.71 -10.86 -24.67
N GLU A 279 26.11 -9.75 -24.30
CA GLU A 279 26.80 -8.60 -23.71
C GLU A 279 26.90 -8.71 -22.17
N ASP A 280 26.14 -9.61 -21.53
CA ASP A 280 26.25 -9.94 -20.10
C ASP A 280 26.89 -11.31 -19.88
N SER A 281 28.13 -11.44 -20.34
CA SER A 281 28.93 -12.66 -20.18
C SER A 281 29.21 -13.10 -18.72
N LEU A 282 28.77 -12.32 -17.72
CA LEU A 282 28.97 -12.65 -16.30
C LEU A 282 27.80 -13.45 -15.72
N VAL A 283 26.59 -13.26 -16.24
CA VAL A 283 25.36 -13.83 -15.67
C VAL A 283 24.46 -14.37 -16.78
N ASP A 284 24.39 -15.70 -16.85
CA ASP A 284 23.52 -16.43 -17.78
C ASP A 284 22.05 -16.49 -17.27
N TYR A 285 21.13 -16.68 -18.20
CA TYR A 285 19.71 -16.91 -17.94
C TYR A 285 19.47 -18.09 -16.98
N SER A 286 20.25 -19.18 -17.12
CA SER A 286 20.09 -20.40 -16.32
C SER A 286 20.18 -20.19 -14.80
N ILE A 287 20.87 -19.15 -14.35
CA ILE A 287 21.03 -18.77 -12.94
C ILE A 287 20.20 -17.53 -12.53
N THR A 288 19.60 -16.86 -13.51
CA THR A 288 18.77 -15.66 -13.32
C THR A 288 17.28 -15.98 -13.23
N HIS A 289 16.84 -17.02 -13.92
CA HIS A 289 15.43 -17.46 -13.93
C HIS A 289 14.87 -17.70 -12.52
N VAL A 290 13.61 -17.31 -12.32
CA VAL A 290 12.83 -17.51 -11.09
C VAL A 290 11.45 -18.02 -11.46
N GLU A 291 11.11 -19.23 -11.01
CA GLU A 291 9.82 -19.83 -11.36
C GLU A 291 8.64 -19.02 -10.81
N GLY A 292 7.73 -18.63 -11.71
CA GLY A 292 6.54 -17.83 -11.37
C GLY A 292 6.72 -16.32 -11.47
N ALA A 293 7.94 -15.83 -11.67
CA ALA A 293 8.19 -14.41 -11.85
C ALA A 293 7.76 -13.93 -13.26
N TYR A 294 7.58 -12.61 -13.40
CA TYR A 294 7.58 -11.98 -14.71
C TYR A 294 9.02 -11.90 -15.20
N GLU A 295 9.32 -12.43 -16.38
CA GLU A 295 10.67 -12.45 -16.92
C GLU A 295 10.76 -11.70 -18.24
N GLN A 296 11.83 -10.91 -18.40
CA GLN A 296 12.07 -10.18 -19.63
C GLN A 296 13.56 -10.05 -19.92
N ASN A 297 13.97 -10.56 -21.08
CA ASN A 297 15.26 -10.23 -21.68
C ASN A 297 15.24 -8.78 -22.19
N LEU A 298 16.18 -7.96 -21.72
CA LEU A 298 16.33 -6.57 -22.16
C LEU A 298 17.19 -6.42 -23.42
N ASN A 299 17.92 -7.48 -23.82
CA ASN A 299 18.85 -7.58 -24.95
C ASN A 299 19.93 -6.49 -25.00
N SER A 300 21.16 -6.88 -25.39
CA SER A 300 22.24 -5.94 -25.74
C SER A 300 22.60 -4.92 -24.65
N LEU A 301 22.41 -5.26 -23.37
CA LEU A 301 22.94 -4.52 -22.23
C LEU A 301 24.10 -5.30 -21.63
N THR A 302 25.21 -4.61 -21.36
CA THR A 302 26.27 -5.16 -20.52
C THR A 302 25.80 -5.30 -19.07
N HIS A 303 26.49 -6.13 -18.29
CA HIS A 303 26.18 -6.37 -16.87
C HIS A 303 25.94 -5.06 -16.09
N LEU A 304 26.87 -4.10 -16.16
CA LEU A 304 26.76 -2.82 -15.43
C LEU A 304 25.73 -1.85 -16.03
N GLN A 305 25.33 -2.04 -17.29
CA GLN A 305 24.24 -1.26 -17.88
C GLN A 305 22.88 -1.67 -17.32
N MET A 306 22.75 -2.87 -16.73
CA MET A 306 21.51 -3.35 -16.12
C MET A 306 21.04 -2.54 -14.89
N VAL A 307 21.87 -1.62 -14.38
CA VAL A 307 21.51 -0.72 -13.25
C VAL A 307 21.52 0.76 -13.61
N SER A 308 21.95 1.11 -14.82
CA SER A 308 22.20 2.50 -15.20
C SER A 308 21.64 2.90 -16.57
N HIS A 309 21.41 1.94 -17.46
CA HIS A 309 20.89 2.19 -18.80
C HIS A 309 19.40 2.53 -18.77
N SER A 310 18.95 3.43 -19.64
CA SER A 310 17.57 3.93 -19.65
C SER A 310 16.52 2.82 -19.76
N THR A 311 16.75 1.80 -20.59
CA THR A 311 15.89 0.61 -20.71
C THR A 311 15.76 -0.14 -19.38
N ALA A 312 16.87 -0.36 -18.67
CA ALA A 312 16.88 -1.03 -17.39
C ALA A 312 16.18 -0.21 -16.30
N LEU A 313 16.38 1.12 -16.30
CA LEU A 313 15.70 2.03 -15.37
C LEU A 313 14.17 2.06 -15.59
N GLN A 314 13.73 2.02 -16.85
CA GLN A 314 12.31 1.90 -17.20
C GLN A 314 11.72 0.56 -16.76
N ALA A 315 12.48 -0.53 -16.88
CA ALA A 315 12.09 -1.85 -16.39
C ALA A 315 11.89 -1.86 -14.85
N ILE A 316 12.81 -1.25 -14.10
CA ILE A 316 12.68 -1.07 -12.65
C ILE A 316 11.41 -0.27 -12.33
N GLU A 317 11.21 0.90 -12.94
CA GLU A 317 10.00 1.72 -12.72
C GLU A 317 8.71 0.94 -13.02
N LYS A 318 8.66 0.26 -14.17
CA LYS A 318 7.52 -0.56 -14.62
C LYS A 318 7.11 -1.57 -13.55
N SER A 319 8.10 -2.26 -12.99
CA SER A 319 7.89 -3.24 -11.92
C SER A 319 7.50 -2.58 -10.60
N LEU A 320 8.18 -1.51 -10.17
CA LEU A 320 7.85 -0.80 -8.92
C LEU A 320 6.45 -0.16 -8.95
N LEU A 321 5.92 0.16 -10.13
CA LEU A 321 4.54 0.59 -10.35
C LEU A 321 3.51 -0.55 -10.29
N GLY A 322 3.94 -1.81 -10.31
CA GLY A 322 3.06 -2.97 -10.37
C GLY A 322 2.38 -3.19 -11.71
N THR A 323 2.90 -2.59 -12.79
CA THR A 323 2.37 -2.83 -14.15
C THR A 323 2.79 -4.18 -14.71
N VAL A 324 3.81 -4.80 -14.10
CA VAL A 324 4.23 -6.19 -14.30
C VAL A 324 4.62 -6.80 -12.96
N GLY A 325 4.75 -8.12 -12.96
CA GLY A 325 5.18 -8.91 -11.82
C GLY A 325 4.41 -10.22 -11.79
N GLY A 326 5.12 -11.33 -11.57
CA GLY A 326 4.55 -12.67 -11.47
C GLY A 326 4.60 -13.20 -10.05
N ASN A 327 3.74 -14.18 -9.76
CA ASN A 327 3.76 -14.98 -8.53
C ASN A 327 2.96 -16.27 -8.73
N ASN A 328 3.54 -17.42 -8.38
CA ASN A 328 2.91 -18.73 -8.52
C ASN A 328 1.57 -18.88 -7.77
N ASN A 329 1.40 -18.14 -6.68
CA ASN A 329 0.24 -18.23 -5.79
C ASN A 329 -0.91 -17.29 -6.19
N THR A 330 -0.71 -16.34 -7.10
CA THR A 330 -1.73 -15.33 -7.45
C THR A 330 -1.91 -15.07 -8.95
N THR A 331 -1.06 -15.62 -9.83
CA THR A 331 -1.14 -15.38 -11.28
C THR A 331 -0.60 -16.60 -12.04
N PRO A 332 -1.32 -17.18 -13.02
CA PRO A 332 -0.73 -18.19 -13.90
C PRO A 332 0.44 -17.58 -14.66
N PRO A 333 1.53 -18.32 -14.91
CA PRO A 333 2.63 -17.83 -15.75
C PRO A 333 2.09 -17.38 -17.12
N ILE A 334 2.46 -16.18 -17.57
CA ILE A 334 2.31 -15.82 -18.99
C ILE A 334 3.32 -16.71 -19.76
N PRO A 335 2.96 -17.27 -20.93
CA PRO A 335 3.83 -18.21 -21.63
C PRO A 335 5.19 -17.59 -21.86
N THR A 336 6.22 -18.28 -21.37
CA THR A 336 7.63 -18.07 -21.67
C THR A 336 7.81 -17.99 -23.18
N SER A 337 7.96 -16.79 -23.74
CA SER A 337 8.57 -16.67 -25.06
C SER A 337 10.06 -16.94 -24.86
N ASP A 338 10.48 -18.10 -25.32
CA ASP A 338 11.87 -18.62 -25.38
C ASP A 338 12.34 -19.44 -24.17
N THR A 339 11.89 -20.71 -24.11
CA THR A 339 12.44 -21.74 -23.20
C THR A 339 13.59 -22.52 -23.83
N THR A 340 14.28 -21.97 -24.82
CA THR A 340 15.48 -22.62 -25.35
C THR A 340 16.67 -22.10 -24.55
N PRO A 341 17.21 -22.87 -23.58
CA PRO A 341 18.48 -22.48 -22.96
C PRO A 341 19.53 -22.37 -24.07
N PRO A 342 20.31 -21.27 -24.13
CA PRO A 342 21.46 -21.23 -25.03
C PRO A 342 22.37 -22.43 -24.72
N ALA A 343 22.92 -23.04 -25.78
CA ALA A 343 23.78 -24.20 -25.65
C ALA A 343 24.93 -23.88 -24.67
N ALA A 344 25.17 -24.79 -23.73
CA ALA A 344 26.22 -24.66 -22.73
C ALA A 344 27.53 -24.17 -23.37
N PRO A 345 28.19 -23.12 -22.82
CA PRO A 345 29.44 -22.63 -23.38
C PRO A 345 30.49 -23.73 -23.31
N THR A 346 30.86 -24.25 -24.47
CA THR A 346 32.04 -25.10 -24.63
C THR A 346 33.28 -24.21 -24.49
N GLY A 347 33.74 -23.98 -23.26
CA GLY A 347 35.01 -23.28 -23.04
C GLY A 347 35.15 -22.56 -21.71
N LEU A 348 35.13 -23.28 -20.59
CA LEU A 348 35.79 -22.79 -19.37
C LEU A 348 37.31 -22.89 -19.59
N SER A 349 37.88 -21.85 -20.18
CA SER A 349 39.32 -21.59 -20.13
C SER A 349 39.64 -21.03 -18.75
N THR A 350 40.34 -21.83 -17.95
CA THR A 350 40.99 -21.42 -16.70
C THR A 350 41.78 -20.13 -16.86
N LEU A 351 41.44 -19.10 -16.09
CA LEU A 351 42.35 -18.06 -15.61
C LEU A 351 41.99 -17.68 -14.18
#